data_AF-A0A820J3Z0-F1
#
_entry.id   AF-A0A820J3Z0-F1
#
_cell.length_a   1.000
_cell.length_b   1.000
_cell.length_c   1.000
_cell.angle_alpha   90.00
_cell.angle_beta   90.00
_cell.angle_gamma   90.00
#
_symmetry.space_group_name_H-M   'P 1'
#
loop_
_entity.id
_entity.type
_entity.pdbx_description
1 polymer ?
#
loop_
_entity_poly.entity_id
_entity_poly.type
_entity_poly.pdbx_seq_one_letter_code
_entity_poly.pdbx_strand_id
1 'polypeptide(L)'
;INCPDLRQHTCSNEIKCVHCGGSHASNSLRCAVVKDYRAALTKKLLSTNIPANKNFNYVYDPALYPSLQLPQGTTLPSSYAASNQKIEELLSGMNEMKFMLNRLCSKENEFNDFMASKNKNDELMLEKIERIITNDKITKEACDNNDKLIKRLILPTLDLISNFLVQTNPKATGNVVTEFKSQIQIKRALIDQIISGKKVSL
;
A
#
# COMPACT_ATOMS: atom_id res chain seq x y z
N ILE A 1 -4.93 -23.18 -9.40
CA ILE A 1 -3.46 -23.23 -9.26
C ILE A 1 -3.08 -22.09 -8.32
N ASN A 2 -2.71 -22.40 -7.09
CA ASN A 2 -2.25 -21.42 -6.09
C ASN A 2 -0.77 -21.12 -6.36
N CYS A 3 -0.43 -19.87 -6.64
CA CYS A 3 0.95 -19.41 -6.73
C CYS A 3 1.18 -18.28 -5.71
N PRO A 4 2.18 -18.37 -4.81
CA PRO A 4 2.36 -17.42 -3.70
C PRO A 4 3.21 -16.19 -4.03
N ASP A 5 3.74 -16.06 -5.25
CA ASP A 5 4.70 -14.99 -5.56
C ASP A 5 4.52 -14.45 -7.00
N LEU A 6 3.98 -13.23 -7.11
CA LEU A 6 3.73 -12.57 -8.40
C LEU A 6 5.03 -12.10 -9.08
N ARG A 7 6.17 -12.03 -8.37
CA ARG A 7 7.43 -11.49 -8.90
C ARG A 7 8.26 -12.49 -9.71
N GLN A 8 7.89 -13.78 -9.70
CA GLN A 8 8.61 -14.85 -10.42
C GLN A 8 7.80 -15.44 -11.59
N HIS A 9 6.68 -14.82 -11.98
CA HIS A 9 5.87 -15.32 -13.09
C HIS A 9 6.52 -14.96 -14.44
N THR A 10 7.27 -15.90 -15.00
CA THR A 10 7.60 -15.88 -16.43
C THR A 10 6.34 -16.28 -17.20
N CYS A 11 5.56 -15.28 -17.63
CA CYS A 11 4.45 -15.51 -18.54
C CYS A 11 5.04 -15.97 -19.88
N SER A 12 4.99 -17.27 -20.17
CA SER A 12 5.26 -17.74 -21.53
C SER A 12 4.24 -17.04 -22.43
N ASN A 13 4.70 -16.19 -23.34
CA ASN A 13 3.88 -15.44 -24.32
C ASN A 13 3.18 -16.36 -25.36
N GLU A 14 2.88 -17.60 -24.99
CA GLU A 14 2.16 -18.56 -25.81
C GLU A 14 0.66 -18.39 -25.59
N ILE A 15 -0.03 -17.93 -26.63
CA ILE A 15 -1.50 -17.88 -26.64
C ILE A 15 -2.00 -19.33 -26.67
N LYS A 16 -2.39 -19.84 -25.50
CA LYS A 16 -3.04 -21.14 -25.35
C LYS A 16 -4.55 -20.99 -25.46
N CYS A 17 -5.18 -21.93 -26.14
CA CYS A 17 -6.62 -21.97 -26.29
C CYS A 17 -7.30 -22.22 -24.95
N VAL A 18 -8.23 -21.36 -24.57
CA VAL A 18 -9.01 -21.49 -23.31
C VAL A 18 -9.86 -22.77 -23.28
N HIS A 19 -10.23 -23.32 -24.45
CA HIS A 19 -11.14 -24.46 -24.54
C HIS A 19 -10.44 -25.82 -24.56
N CYS A 20 -9.24 -25.93 -25.13
CA CYS A 20 -8.53 -27.21 -25.26
C CYS A 20 -7.09 -27.19 -24.75
N GLY A 21 -6.59 -26.04 -24.28
CA GLY A 21 -5.22 -25.89 -23.78
C GLY A 21 -4.12 -25.94 -24.86
N GLY A 22 -4.48 -26.12 -26.13
CA GLY A 22 -3.54 -26.22 -27.25
C GLY A 22 -2.93 -24.87 -27.65
N SER A 23 -1.78 -24.91 -28.34
CA SER A 23 -1.05 -23.71 -28.82
C SER A 23 -1.69 -23.09 -30.07
N HIS A 24 -2.90 -22.55 -29.92
CA HIS A 24 -3.58 -21.75 -30.93
C HIS A 24 -4.55 -20.77 -30.28
N ALA A 25 -4.94 -19.73 -31.01
CA ALA A 25 -5.96 -18.78 -30.56
C ALA A 25 -7.28 -19.48 -30.20
N SER A 26 -7.97 -18.98 -29.16
CA SER A 26 -9.17 -19.62 -28.60
C SER A 26 -10.31 -19.77 -29.60
N ASN A 27 -10.44 -18.89 -30.60
CA ASN A 27 -11.46 -18.93 -31.66
C ASN A 27 -10.94 -19.55 -32.97
N SER A 28 -9.79 -20.21 -32.95
CA SER A 28 -9.22 -20.84 -34.15
C SER A 28 -10.03 -22.08 -34.57
N LEU A 29 -10.14 -22.33 -35.88
CA LEU A 29 -10.68 -23.58 -36.44
C LEU A 29 -9.83 -24.82 -36.12
N ARG A 30 -8.62 -24.62 -35.58
CA ARG A 30 -7.77 -25.69 -35.04
C ARG A 30 -8.27 -26.23 -33.70
N CYS A 31 -9.14 -25.50 -33.00
CA CYS A 31 -9.75 -25.95 -31.76
C CYS A 31 -10.88 -26.94 -32.03
N ALA A 32 -10.77 -28.17 -31.56
CA ALA A 32 -11.82 -29.18 -31.70
C ALA A 32 -13.16 -28.70 -31.11
N VAL A 33 -13.13 -28.07 -29.92
CA VAL A 33 -14.33 -27.56 -29.23
C VAL A 33 -15.04 -26.47 -30.05
N VAL A 34 -14.30 -25.52 -30.62
CA VAL A 34 -14.89 -24.46 -31.46
C VAL A 34 -15.41 -25.03 -32.77
N LYS A 35 -14.69 -25.99 -33.35
CA LYS A 35 -15.11 -26.67 -34.57
C LYS A 35 -16.43 -27.41 -34.37
N ASP A 36 -16.57 -28.15 -33.28
CA ASP A 36 -17.79 -28.90 -32.96
C ASP A 36 -18.95 -27.97 -32.64
N TYR A 37 -18.69 -26.89 -31.89
CA TYR A 37 -19.69 -25.87 -31.60
C TYR A 37 -20.22 -25.18 -32.86
N ARG A 38 -19.33 -24.79 -33.78
CA ARG A 38 -19.72 -24.21 -35.07
C ARG A 38 -20.47 -25.22 -35.93
N ALA A 39 -20.01 -26.47 -35.98
CA ALA A 39 -20.69 -27.53 -36.73
C ALA A 39 -22.10 -27.80 -36.17
N ALA A 40 -22.30 -27.78 -34.86
CA ALA A 40 -23.61 -27.94 -34.23
C ALA A 40 -24.56 -26.77 -34.56
N LEU A 41 -24.06 -25.53 -34.52
CA LEU A 41 -24.80 -24.33 -34.94
C LEU A 41 -25.23 -24.42 -36.40
N THR A 42 -24.30 -24.75 -37.29
CA THR A 42 -24.59 -24.89 -38.72
C THR A 42 -25.55 -26.05 -38.98
N LYS A 43 -25.38 -27.19 -38.30
CA LYS A 43 -26.30 -28.33 -38.41
C LYS A 43 -27.71 -27.93 -38.00
N LYS A 44 -27.88 -27.13 -36.94
CA LYS A 44 -29.20 -26.63 -36.50
C LYS A 44 -29.82 -25.69 -37.54
N LEU A 45 -29.03 -24.80 -38.16
CA LEU A 45 -29.50 -23.92 -39.22
C LEU A 45 -29.92 -24.69 -40.48
N LEU A 46 -29.14 -25.70 -40.87
CA LEU A 46 -29.45 -26.52 -42.05
C LEU A 46 -30.63 -27.47 -41.81
N SER A 47 -30.78 -28.02 -40.60
CA SER A 47 -31.89 -28.93 -40.28
C SER A 47 -33.25 -28.24 -40.13
N THR A 48 -33.28 -26.91 -39.94
CA THR A 48 -34.55 -26.15 -39.90
C THR A 48 -35.15 -25.93 -41.30
N ASN A 49 -34.40 -26.18 -42.39
CA ASN A 49 -34.81 -25.88 -43.78
C ASN A 49 -34.79 -27.10 -44.73
N ILE A 50 -34.78 -28.33 -44.21
CA ILE A 50 -34.89 -29.53 -45.06
C ILE A 50 -36.26 -30.17 -44.80
N PRO A 51 -37.23 -30.07 -45.74
CA PRO A 51 -38.44 -30.87 -45.66
C PRO A 51 -38.06 -32.35 -45.61
N ALA A 52 -38.60 -33.07 -44.63
CA ALA A 52 -38.40 -34.50 -44.46
C ALA A 52 -39.08 -35.27 -45.60
N ASN A 53 -38.44 -35.38 -46.76
CA ASN A 53 -38.88 -36.35 -47.77
C ASN A 53 -37.69 -36.94 -48.53
N LYS A 54 -37.17 -38.06 -48.00
CA LYS A 54 -36.19 -38.90 -48.70
C LYS A 54 -36.92 -39.78 -49.71
N ASN A 55 -37.32 -39.19 -50.84
CA ASN A 55 -37.51 -39.84 -52.15
C ASN A 55 -38.19 -38.87 -53.12
N PHE A 56 -37.43 -38.00 -53.77
CA PHE A 56 -37.90 -37.30 -54.95
C PHE A 56 -36.75 -37.19 -55.96
N ASN A 57 -36.93 -37.84 -57.12
CA ASN A 57 -36.20 -37.48 -58.33
C ASN A 57 -36.58 -36.05 -58.66
N TYR A 58 -35.67 -35.11 -58.40
CA TYR A 58 -35.89 -33.69 -58.61
C TYR A 58 -35.87 -33.42 -60.11
N VAL A 59 -37.04 -33.22 -60.73
CA VAL A 59 -37.15 -32.68 -62.08
C VAL A 59 -37.31 -31.17 -61.95
N TYR A 60 -36.31 -30.42 -62.40
CA TYR A 60 -36.33 -28.97 -62.38
C TYR A 60 -37.27 -28.44 -63.47
N ASP A 61 -38.39 -27.82 -63.08
CA ASP A 61 -39.29 -27.09 -63.97
C ASP A 61 -39.06 -25.57 -63.81
N PRO A 62 -38.45 -24.89 -64.79
CA PRO A 62 -38.20 -23.45 -64.74
C PRO A 62 -39.48 -22.60 -64.74
N ALA A 63 -40.63 -23.15 -65.15
CA ALA A 63 -41.88 -22.40 -65.29
C ALA A 63 -42.64 -22.21 -63.96
N LEU A 64 -42.29 -22.97 -62.91
CA LEU A 64 -42.92 -22.90 -61.59
C LEU A 64 -42.23 -21.90 -60.64
N TYR A 65 -41.13 -21.26 -61.08
CA TYR A 65 -40.41 -20.28 -60.28
C TYR A 65 -40.67 -18.86 -60.80
N PRO A 66 -41.19 -17.94 -59.98
CA PRO A 66 -41.36 -16.55 -60.38
C PRO A 66 -39.98 -15.95 -60.70
N SER A 67 -39.90 -15.20 -61.80
CA SER A 67 -38.69 -14.50 -62.20
C SER A 67 -38.19 -13.61 -61.06
N LEU A 68 -36.90 -13.76 -60.72
CA LEU A 68 -36.25 -12.94 -59.71
C LEU A 68 -36.40 -11.47 -60.09
N GLN A 69 -37.25 -10.75 -59.36
CA GLN A 69 -37.32 -9.30 -59.45
C GLN A 69 -35.95 -8.77 -59.02
N LEU A 70 -35.26 -8.06 -59.92
CA LEU A 70 -34.07 -7.29 -59.54
C LEU A 70 -34.49 -6.33 -58.41
N PRO A 71 -33.69 -6.21 -57.34
CA PRO A 71 -34.07 -5.39 -56.20
C PRO A 71 -34.25 -3.94 -56.64
N GLN A 72 -35.52 -3.51 -56.75
CA GLN A 72 -35.87 -2.09 -56.75
C GLN A 72 -35.50 -1.53 -55.38
N GLY A 73 -34.84 -0.37 -55.38
CA GLY A 73 -34.15 0.24 -54.24
C GLY A 73 -34.70 -0.13 -52.87
N THR A 74 -33.96 -0.95 -52.13
CA THR A 74 -34.27 -1.34 -50.77
C THR A 74 -34.30 -0.11 -49.87
N THR A 75 -35.48 0.22 -49.33
CA THR A 75 -35.56 0.86 -48.02
C THR A 75 -34.85 -0.07 -47.02
N LEU A 76 -33.90 0.47 -46.24
CA LEU A 76 -33.12 -0.32 -45.29
C LEU A 76 -34.06 -1.08 -44.34
N PRO A 77 -33.87 -2.39 -44.13
CA PRO A 77 -34.64 -3.14 -43.14
C PRO A 77 -34.41 -2.57 -41.73
N SER A 78 -35.48 -2.43 -40.94
CA SER A 78 -35.47 -1.96 -39.54
C SER A 78 -34.42 -2.63 -38.64
N SER A 79 -33.97 -3.85 -38.97
CA SER A 79 -32.90 -4.58 -38.26
C SER A 79 -31.51 -3.92 -38.35
N TYR A 80 -31.24 -3.16 -39.41
CA TYR A 80 -29.96 -2.46 -39.58
C TYR A 80 -29.87 -1.22 -38.68
N ALA A 81 -30.98 -0.50 -38.50
CA ALA A 81 -31.05 0.64 -37.59
C ALA A 81 -30.83 0.21 -36.12
N ALA A 82 -31.45 -0.90 -35.71
CA ALA A 82 -31.28 -1.47 -34.37
C ALA A 82 -29.85 -1.99 -34.12
N SER A 83 -29.18 -2.52 -35.15
CA SER A 83 -27.80 -2.99 -35.05
C SER A 83 -26.81 -1.82 -34.95
N ASN A 84 -27.02 -0.75 -35.72
CA ASN A 84 -26.22 0.46 -35.64
C ASN A 84 -26.36 1.15 -34.28
N GLN A 85 -27.57 1.19 -33.71
CA GLN A 85 -27.77 1.73 -32.36
C GLN A 85 -26.97 0.96 -31.30
N LYS A 86 -26.95 -0.39 -31.37
CA LYS A 86 -26.15 -1.21 -30.45
C LYS A 86 -24.65 -0.99 -30.61
N ILE A 87 -24.18 -0.69 -31.83
CA ILE A 87 -22.78 -0.36 -32.09
C ILE A 87 -22.43 0.98 -31.45
N GLU A 88 -23.29 1.99 -31.56
CA GLU A 88 -23.10 3.29 -30.92
C GLU A 88 -23.11 3.17 -29.38
N GLU A 89 -24.04 2.39 -28.81
CA GLU A 89 -24.08 2.11 -27.38
C GLU A 89 -22.79 1.41 -26.90
N LEU A 90 -22.28 0.45 -27.68
CA LEU A 90 -21.02 -0.22 -27.38
C LEU A 90 -19.83 0.75 -27.44
N LEU A 91 -19.75 1.59 -28.47
CA LEU A 91 -18.70 2.60 -28.61
C LEU A 91 -18.73 3.59 -27.45
N SER A 92 -19.92 4.03 -27.04
CA SER A 92 -20.12 4.88 -25.87
C SER A 92 -19.60 4.19 -24.59
N GLY A 93 -20.03 2.95 -24.34
CA GLY A 93 -19.58 2.18 -23.18
C GLY A 93 -18.07 1.89 -23.16
N MET A 94 -17.46 1.66 -24.33
CA MET A 94 -16.01 1.50 -24.44
C MET A 94 -15.26 2.80 -24.11
N ASN A 95 -15.79 3.96 -24.52
CA ASN A 95 -15.22 5.25 -24.20
C ASN A 95 -15.33 5.58 -22.70
N GLU A 96 -16.47 5.27 -22.07
CA GLU A 96 -16.64 5.39 -20.62
C GLU A 96 -15.66 4.49 -19.86
N MET A 97 -15.50 3.24 -20.30
CA MET A 97 -14.54 2.31 -19.71
C MET A 97 -13.11 2.80 -19.83
N LYS A 98 -12.73 3.33 -21.00
CA LYS A 98 -11.43 3.98 -21.20
C LYS A 98 -11.22 5.15 -20.26
N PHE A 99 -12.24 5.99 -20.06
CA PHE A 99 -12.16 7.11 -19.13
C PHE A 99 -11.98 6.63 -17.67
N MET A 100 -12.74 5.63 -17.24
CA MET A 100 -12.61 5.05 -15.90
C MET A 100 -11.23 4.42 -15.68
N LEU A 101 -10.69 3.70 -16.67
CA LEU A 101 -9.35 3.12 -16.59
C LEU A 101 -8.26 4.19 -16.49
N ASN A 102 -8.36 5.26 -17.28
CA ASN A 102 -7.43 6.39 -17.17
C ASN A 102 -7.49 7.06 -15.80
N ARG A 103 -8.69 7.22 -15.25
CA ARG A 103 -8.89 7.78 -13.90
C ARG A 103 -8.30 6.88 -12.81
N LEU A 104 -8.48 5.56 -12.93
CA LEU A 104 -7.88 4.59 -12.00
C LEU A 104 -6.36 4.62 -12.07
N CYS A 105 -5.79 4.66 -13.26
CA CYS A 105 -4.34 4.78 -13.47
C CYS A 105 -3.80 6.07 -12.83
N SER A 106 -4.50 7.19 -12.98
CA SER A 106 -4.14 8.44 -12.29
C SER A 106 -4.18 8.31 -10.77
N LYS A 107 -5.22 7.66 -10.23
CA LYS A 107 -5.38 7.47 -8.78
C LYS A 107 -4.34 6.53 -8.20
N GLU A 108 -3.92 5.52 -8.95
CA GLU A 108 -2.83 4.62 -8.56
C GLU A 108 -1.51 5.39 -8.46
N ASN A 109 -1.21 6.28 -9.41
CA ASN A 109 -0.02 7.12 -9.33
C ASN A 109 -0.06 8.06 -8.12
N GLU A 110 -1.18 8.75 -7.88
CA GLU A 110 -1.37 9.60 -6.69
C GLU A 110 -1.17 8.81 -5.38
N PHE A 111 -1.68 7.58 -5.32
CA PHE A 111 -1.51 6.71 -4.16
C PHE A 111 -0.05 6.29 -3.96
N ASN A 112 0.65 5.93 -5.03
CA ASN A 112 2.06 5.57 -4.97
C ASN A 112 2.93 6.75 -4.48
N ASP A 113 2.66 7.96 -4.98
CA ASP A 113 3.34 9.17 -4.53
C ASP A 113 3.06 9.47 -3.05
N PHE A 114 1.80 9.28 -2.61
CA PHE A 114 1.43 9.40 -1.21
C PHE A 114 2.17 8.39 -0.33
N MET A 115 2.23 7.12 -0.73
CA MET A 115 2.94 6.09 0.02
C MET A 115 4.45 6.38 0.11
N ALA A 116 5.06 6.84 -0.98
CA ALA A 116 6.47 7.24 -0.98
C ALA A 116 6.73 8.42 -0.03
N SER A 117 5.87 9.44 -0.09
CA SER A 117 5.94 10.61 0.79
C SER A 117 5.77 10.23 2.27
N LYS A 118 4.79 9.36 2.56
CA LYS A 118 4.53 8.86 3.91
C LYS A 118 5.72 8.07 4.46
N ASN A 119 6.25 7.13 3.71
CA ASN A 119 7.41 6.33 4.13
C ASN A 119 8.61 7.22 4.45
N LYS A 120 8.90 8.21 3.61
CA LYS A 120 9.96 9.18 3.85
C LYS A 120 9.74 9.99 5.12
N ASN A 121 8.51 10.40 5.39
CA ASN A 121 8.18 11.12 6.63
C ASN A 121 8.33 10.23 7.86
N ASP A 122 7.90 8.97 7.78
CA ASP A 122 8.02 8.00 8.87
C ASP A 122 9.51 7.72 9.19
N GLU A 123 10.37 7.59 8.18
CA GLU A 123 11.83 7.49 8.36
C GLU A 123 12.42 8.72 9.08
N LEU A 124 12.04 9.93 8.67
CA LEU A 124 12.48 11.17 9.33
C LEU A 124 12.02 11.26 10.79
N MET A 125 10.82 10.76 11.09
CA MET A 125 10.30 10.73 12.45
C MET A 125 11.05 9.73 13.33
N LEU A 126 11.37 8.55 12.79
CA LEU A 126 12.20 7.56 13.48
C LEU A 126 13.60 8.13 13.80
N GLU A 127 14.24 8.79 12.84
CA GLU A 127 15.55 9.43 13.04
C GLU A 127 15.50 10.54 14.11
N LYS A 128 14.41 11.30 14.18
CA LYS A 128 14.20 12.30 15.25
C LYS A 128 14.05 11.64 16.62
N ILE A 129 13.29 10.55 16.71
CA ILE A 129 13.09 9.80 17.95
C ILE A 129 14.42 9.22 18.43
N GLU A 130 15.21 8.61 17.55
CA GLU A 130 16.52 8.06 17.90
C GLU A 130 17.49 9.12 18.43
N ARG A 131 17.50 10.32 17.83
CA ARG A 131 18.29 11.45 18.33
C ARG A 131 17.87 11.88 19.73
N ILE A 132 16.57 11.97 19.99
CA ILE A 132 16.05 12.32 21.33
C ILE A 132 16.48 11.28 22.35
N ILE A 133 16.31 9.98 22.04
CA ILE A 133 16.71 8.88 22.93
C ILE A 133 18.22 8.92 23.21
N THR A 134 19.02 9.17 22.19
CA THR A 134 20.49 9.23 22.34
C THR A 134 20.90 10.42 23.20
N ASN A 135 20.33 11.59 22.96
CA ASN A 135 20.59 12.78 23.77
C ASN A 135 20.15 12.61 25.23
N ASP A 136 19.01 11.97 25.48
CA ASP A 136 18.53 11.66 26.83
C ASP A 136 19.51 10.74 27.56
N LYS A 137 20.00 9.69 26.90
CA LYS A 137 21.04 8.81 27.45
C LYS A 137 22.32 9.56 27.80
N ILE A 138 22.83 10.39 26.90
CA ILE A 138 24.04 11.21 27.14
C ILE A 138 23.82 12.15 28.32
N THR A 139 22.67 12.82 28.38
CA THR A 139 22.34 13.76 29.46
C THR A 139 22.27 13.05 30.81
N LYS A 140 21.63 11.88 30.85
CA LYS A 140 21.53 11.06 32.05
C LYS A 140 22.89 10.58 32.54
N GLU A 141 23.75 10.12 31.63
CA GLU A 141 25.12 9.72 31.97
C GLU A 141 25.95 10.89 32.52
N ALA A 142 25.82 12.08 31.92
CA ALA A 142 26.47 13.29 32.42
C ALA A 142 25.99 13.66 33.83
N CYS A 143 24.67 13.60 34.08
CA CYS A 143 24.10 13.80 35.42
C CYS A 143 24.63 12.77 36.43
N ASP A 144 24.62 11.48 36.09
CA ASP A 144 25.12 10.41 36.98
C ASP A 144 26.61 10.59 37.32
N ASN A 145 27.41 11.04 36.35
CA ASN A 145 28.84 11.32 36.55
C ASN A 145 29.06 12.55 37.44
N ASN A 146 28.27 13.61 37.25
CA ASN A 146 28.30 14.80 38.10
C ASN A 146 27.87 14.45 39.54
N ASP A 147 26.82 13.66 39.72
CA ASP A 147 26.38 13.20 41.04
C ASP A 147 27.46 12.39 41.76
N LYS A 148 28.19 11.54 41.03
CA LYS A 148 29.35 10.81 41.58
C LYS A 148 30.46 11.77 42.00
N LEU A 149 30.78 12.78 41.20
CA LEU A 149 31.81 13.78 41.53
C LEU A 149 31.40 14.59 42.77
N ILE A 150 30.15 15.03 42.85
CA ILE A 150 29.65 15.78 44.01
C ILE A 150 29.75 14.91 45.28
N LYS A 151 29.31 13.65 45.21
CA LYS A 151 29.37 12.72 46.34
C LYS A 151 30.80 12.37 46.78
N ARG A 152 31.73 12.24 45.83
CA ARG A 152 33.12 11.81 46.12
C ARG A 152 34.09 12.94 46.46
N LEU A 153 33.86 14.14 45.94
CA LEU A 153 34.77 15.27 46.08
C LEU A 153 34.16 16.41 46.88
N ILE A 154 33.01 16.94 46.44
CA ILE A 154 32.40 18.14 47.03
C ILE A 154 31.97 17.87 48.47
N LEU A 155 31.18 16.82 48.72
CA LEU A 155 30.67 16.52 50.06
C LEU A 155 31.80 16.25 51.07
N PRO A 156 32.81 15.40 50.77
CA PRO A 156 33.92 15.19 51.70
C PRO A 156 34.79 16.43 51.92
N THR A 157 34.95 17.28 50.90
CA THR A 157 35.72 18.54 51.04
C THR A 157 34.98 19.53 51.94
N LEU A 158 33.65 19.62 51.85
CA LEU A 158 32.85 20.41 52.78
C LEU A 158 32.98 19.89 54.22
N ASP A 159 33.03 18.57 54.41
CA ASP A 159 33.29 17.96 55.72
C ASP A 159 34.67 18.34 56.27
N LEU A 160 35.71 18.28 55.42
CA LEU A 160 37.07 18.69 55.79
C LEU A 160 37.15 20.18 56.18
N ILE A 161 36.55 21.07 55.39
CA ILE A 161 36.52 22.51 55.68
C ILE A 161 35.78 22.78 56.99
N SER A 162 34.63 22.13 57.20
CA SER A 162 33.86 22.27 58.45
C SER A 162 34.68 21.83 59.66
N ASN A 163 35.38 20.70 59.57
CA ASN A 163 36.23 20.19 60.65
C ASN A 163 37.45 21.07 60.89
N PHE A 164 38.10 21.58 59.84
CA PHE A 164 39.24 22.49 59.95
C PHE A 164 38.87 23.79 60.66
N LEU A 165 37.70 24.37 60.35
CA LEU A 165 37.20 25.57 61.01
C LEU A 165 36.95 25.36 62.51
N VAL A 166 36.44 24.18 62.90
CA VAL A 166 36.26 23.81 64.31
C VAL A 166 37.61 23.69 65.03
N GLN A 167 38.62 23.12 64.38
CA GLN A 167 39.94 22.92 64.97
C GLN A 167 40.77 24.21 65.09
N THR A 168 40.62 25.15 64.15
CA THR A 168 41.40 26.39 64.13
C THR A 168 40.86 27.49 65.03
N ASN A 169 39.59 27.42 65.44
CA ASN A 169 38.94 28.40 66.32
C ASN A 169 38.26 27.77 67.55
N PRO A 170 38.99 27.00 68.40
CA PRO A 170 38.40 26.30 69.55
C PRO A 170 37.92 27.23 70.67
N LYS A 171 38.33 28.52 70.64
CA LYS A 171 37.98 29.55 71.63
C LYS A 171 37.14 30.71 71.07
N ALA A 172 36.76 30.66 69.80
CA ALA A 172 35.88 31.67 69.22
C ALA A 172 34.46 31.47 69.75
N THR A 173 34.19 32.03 70.92
CA THR A 173 32.84 32.25 71.41
C THR A 173 32.07 33.11 70.41
N GLY A 174 30.90 32.60 69.99
CA GLY A 174 29.79 33.46 69.58
C GLY A 174 29.42 33.39 68.11
N ASN A 175 28.31 32.71 67.84
CA ASN A 175 27.46 32.74 66.63
C ASN A 175 28.09 32.44 65.28
N VAL A 176 29.18 33.08 64.86
CA VAL A 176 29.67 33.03 63.47
C VAL A 176 30.11 31.63 63.04
N VAL A 177 30.89 30.92 63.86
CA VAL A 177 31.33 29.54 63.53
C VAL A 177 30.16 28.56 63.55
N THR A 178 29.24 28.71 64.51
CA THR A 178 28.04 27.89 64.65
C THR A 178 27.06 28.11 63.51
N GLU A 179 26.88 29.36 63.09
CA GLU A 179 26.03 29.78 61.98
C GLU A 179 26.62 29.34 60.65
N PHE A 180 27.93 29.49 60.44
CA PHE A 180 28.59 28.99 59.24
C PHE A 180 28.50 27.46 59.14
N LYS A 181 28.67 26.74 60.26
CA LYS A 181 28.47 25.29 60.32
C LYS A 181 27.03 24.88 60.00
N SER A 182 26.05 25.60 60.56
CA SER A 182 24.63 25.41 60.26
C SER A 182 24.35 25.63 58.77
N GLN A 183 24.88 26.70 58.17
CA GLN A 183 24.74 26.96 56.74
C GLN A 183 25.37 25.85 55.88
N ILE A 184 26.57 25.36 56.22
CA ILE A 184 27.18 24.23 55.51
C ILE A 184 26.30 22.97 55.59
N GLN A 185 25.74 22.67 56.76
CA GLN A 185 24.86 21.51 56.94
C GLN A 185 23.55 21.65 56.16
N ILE A 186 22.94 22.85 56.14
CA ILE A 186 21.75 23.15 55.35
C ILE A 186 22.05 22.98 53.86
N LYS A 187 23.15 23.58 53.37
CA LYS A 187 23.55 23.46 51.96
C LYS A 187 23.87 22.02 51.56
N ARG A 188 24.50 21.24 52.44
CA ARG A 188 24.70 19.80 52.26
C ARG A 188 23.38 19.05 52.14
N ALA A 189 22.46 19.25 53.08
CA ALA A 189 21.17 18.58 53.07
C ALA A 189 20.37 18.90 51.80
N LEU A 190 20.46 20.14 51.30
CA LEU A 190 19.89 20.55 50.03
C LEU A 190 20.54 19.81 48.84
N ILE A 191 21.87 19.72 48.80
CA ILE A 191 22.60 18.97 47.77
C ILE A 191 22.19 17.49 47.79
N ASP A 192 22.11 16.86 48.96
CA ASP A 192 21.68 15.47 49.10
C ASP A 192 20.22 15.26 48.67
N GLN A 193 19.33 16.22 48.94
CA GLN A 193 17.95 16.19 48.45
C GLN A 193 17.86 16.30 46.92
N ILE A 194 18.66 17.19 46.32
CA ILE A 194 18.74 17.37 44.86
C ILE A 194 19.22 16.07 44.21
N ILE A 195 20.31 15.48 44.70
CA ILE A 195 20.86 14.23 44.16
C ILE A 195 19.91 13.04 44.37
N SER A 196 19.12 13.04 45.45
CA SER A 196 18.13 11.99 45.69
C SER A 196 16.80 12.21 44.95
N GLY A 197 16.69 13.26 44.13
CA GLY A 197 15.48 13.58 43.36
C GLY A 197 14.29 13.99 44.21
N LYS A 198 14.50 14.33 45.49
CA LYS A 198 13.43 14.80 46.38
C LYS A 198 13.12 16.26 46.06
N LYS A 199 11.83 16.60 46.00
CA LYS A 199 11.39 18.01 45.85
C LYS A 199 11.99 18.84 46.98
N VAL A 200 12.83 19.80 46.62
CA VAL A 200 13.37 20.79 47.54
C VAL A 200 12.30 21.85 47.74
N SER A 201 11.69 21.90 48.93
CA SER A 201 10.91 23.06 49.35
C SER A 201 11.89 24.15 49.74
N LEU A 202 11.98 25.18 48.89
CA LEU A 202 12.69 26.43 49.15
C LEU A 202 11.93 27.28 50.18
#